data_AF-A0A2R6KYV4-F1
#
_entry.id   AF-A0A2R6KYV4-F1
#
_cell.length_a   1.000
_cell.length_b   1.000
_cell.length_c   1.000
_cell.angle_alpha   90.00
_cell.angle_beta   90.00
_cell.angle_gamma   90.00
#
_symmetry.space_group_name_H-M   'P 1'
#
loop_
_entity.id
_entity.type
_entity.pdbx_description
1 polymer ?
#
loop_
_entity_poly.entity_id
_entity_poly.type
_entity_poly.pdbx_seq_one_letter_code
_entity_poly.pdbx_strand_id
1 'polypeptide(L)' 'MIDRELLELVPHFVAMVVLVSVVLGGFRLVLGTPAVWFDPIAALLVVFLYPFAVRRLGIAPTRWE' A
#
# COMPACT_ATOMS: atom_id res chain seq x y z
N MET A 1 -9.07 -24.09 -10.66
CA MET A 1 -9.09 -24.11 -9.18
C MET A 1 -8.26 -22.91 -8.75
N ILE A 2 -8.85 -21.87 -8.16
CA ILE A 2 -8.10 -20.67 -7.75
C ILE A 2 -7.19 -21.07 -6.58
N ASP A 3 -5.92 -20.70 -6.68
CA ASP A 3 -4.92 -20.98 -5.65
C ASP A 3 -5.23 -20.18 -4.38
N ARG A 4 -5.20 -20.84 -3.21
CA ARG A 4 -5.47 -20.19 -1.92
C ARG A 4 -4.43 -19.10 -1.62
N GLU A 5 -3.20 -19.33 -2.01
CA GLU A 5 -2.12 -18.34 -1.87
C GLU A 5 -2.37 -17.08 -2.72
N LEU A 6 -3.06 -17.22 -3.86
CA LEU A 6 -3.45 -16.07 -4.68
C LEU A 6 -4.58 -15.27 -4.01
N LEU A 7 -5.50 -15.95 -3.33
CA LEU A 7 -6.59 -15.30 -2.58
C LEU A 7 -6.07 -14.53 -1.37
N GLU A 8 -4.99 -14.97 -0.73
CA GLU A 8 -4.31 -14.24 0.36
C GLU A 8 -3.76 -12.88 -0.10
N LEU A 9 -3.33 -12.76 -1.36
CA LEU A 9 -2.81 -11.52 -1.89
C LEU A 9 -3.89 -10.46 -2.14
N VAL A 10 -5.13 -10.89 -2.45
CA VAL A 10 -6.25 -9.99 -2.77
C VAL A 10 -6.47 -8.92 -1.69
N PRO A 11 -6.66 -9.26 -0.39
CA PRO A 11 -6.84 -8.25 0.63
C PRO A 11 -5.64 -7.31 0.76
N HIS A 12 -4.41 -7.78 0.51
CA HIS A 12 -3.23 -6.92 0.57
C HIS A 12 -3.14 -5.94 -0.60
N PHE A 13 -3.54 -6.36 -1.81
CA PHE A 13 -3.64 -5.44 -2.94
C PHE A 13 -4.71 -4.38 -2.70
N VAL A 14 -5.87 -4.78 -2.20
CA VAL A 14 -6.95 -3.85 -1.84
C VAL A 14 -6.47 -2.87 -0.77
N ALA A 15 -5.85 -3.37 0.30
CA ALA A 15 -5.30 -2.55 1.37
C ALA A 15 -4.24 -1.56 0.86
N MET A 16 -3.35 -1.99 -0.05
CA MET A 16 -2.35 -1.10 -0.66
C MET A 16 -3.01 0.03 -1.47
N VAL A 17 -4.00 -0.29 -2.31
CA VAL A 17 -4.73 0.71 -3.11
C VAL A 17 -5.43 1.71 -2.20
N VAL A 18 -6.11 1.23 -1.16
CA VAL A 18 -6.77 2.08 -0.16
C VAL A 18 -5.75 2.96 0.55
N LEU A 19 -4.64 2.38 1.01
CA LEU A 19 -3.61 3.11 1.75
C LEU A 19 -2.98 4.21 0.91
N VAL A 20 -2.58 3.92 -0.33
CA VAL A 20 -2.04 4.93 -1.27
C VAL A 20 -3.07 6.03 -1.50
N SER A 21 -4.33 5.66 -1.74
CA SER A 21 -5.41 6.63 -1.99
C SER A 21 -5.64 7.55 -0.79
N VAL A 22 -5.66 6.99 0.42
CA VAL A 22 -5.82 7.74 1.67
C VAL A 22 -4.64 8.66 1.92
N VAL A 23 -3.41 8.19 1.70
CA VAL A 23 -2.20 8.99 1.91
C VAL A 23 -2.15 10.17 0.92
N LEU A 24 -2.32 9.90 -0.38
CA LEU A 24 -2.29 10.95 -1.39
C LEU A 24 -3.46 11.92 -1.25
N GLY A 25 -4.67 11.41 -1.03
CA GLY A 25 -5.86 12.22 -0.79
C GLY A 25 -5.71 13.09 0.47
N GLY A 26 -5.23 12.50 1.56
CA GLY A 26 -4.94 13.22 2.81
C GLY A 26 -3.92 14.34 2.61
N PHE A 27 -2.83 14.07 1.90
CA PHE A 27 -1.85 15.12 1.59
C PHE A 27 -2.42 16.24 0.73
N ARG A 28 -3.26 15.95 -0.27
CA ARG A 28 -3.93 16.99 -1.05
C ARG A 28 -4.88 17.84 -0.21
N LEU A 29 -5.60 17.24 0.73
CA LEU A 29 -6.46 17.98 1.66
C LEU A 29 -5.67 18.91 2.57
N VAL A 30 -4.47 18.52 2.99
CA VAL A 30 -3.62 19.29 3.92
C VAL A 30 -2.74 20.32 3.21
N LEU A 31 -2.14 19.95 2.07
CA LEU A 31 -1.14 20.75 1.35
C LEU A 31 -1.71 21.47 0.13
N GLY A 32 -2.96 21.19 -0.27
CA GLY A 32 -3.57 21.72 -1.48
C GLY A 32 -3.04 21.06 -2.75
N THR A 33 -2.35 21.83 -3.58
CA THR A 33 -1.71 21.37 -4.83
C THR A 33 -0.21 21.13 -4.61
N PRO A 34 0.20 19.89 -4.26
CA PRO A 34 1.60 19.58 -4.07
C PRO A 34 2.37 19.60 -5.40
N ALA A 35 3.70 19.69 -5.30
CA ALA A 35 4.58 19.61 -6.47
C ALA A 35 4.38 18.29 -7.23
N VAL A 36 4.62 18.29 -8.54
CA VAL A 36 4.40 17.14 -9.45
C VAL A 36 5.07 15.85 -8.95
N TRP A 37 6.24 15.97 -8.32
CA TRP A 37 7.01 14.82 -7.82
C TRP A 37 6.53 14.27 -6.47
N PHE A 38 5.61 14.96 -5.78
CA PHE A 38 5.16 14.55 -4.45
C PHE A 38 4.39 13.23 -4.48
N ASP A 39 3.36 13.13 -5.32
CA ASP A 39 2.50 11.94 -5.42
C ASP A 39 3.29 10.64 -5.71
N PRO A 40 4.20 10.59 -6.71
CA PRO A 40 4.96 9.36 -6.97
C PRO A 40 5.94 9.02 -5.82
N ILE A 41 6.57 10.01 -5.19
CA ILE A 41 7.47 9.76 -4.05
C ILE A 41 6.67 9.21 -2.87
N ALA A 42 5.54 9.82 -2.53
CA ALA A 42 4.67 9.36 -1.45
C ALA A 42 4.13 7.95 -1.72
N ALA A 43 3.70 7.65 -2.95
CA ALA A 43 3.25 6.32 -3.33
C ALA A 43 4.37 5.28 -3.21
N LEU A 44 5.59 5.58 -3.68
CA LEU A 44 6.75 4.70 -3.51
C LEU A 44 7.04 4.42 -2.05
N LEU A 45 7.06 5.46 -1.20
CA LEU A 45 7.26 5.30 0.24
C LEU A 45 6.22 4.36 0.85
N VAL A 46 4.94 4.53 0.52
CA VAL A 46 3.87 3.64 0.99
C VAL A 46 4.11 2.20 0.53
N VAL A 47 4.39 1.99 -0.76
CA VAL A 47 4.60 0.66 -1.34
C VAL A 47 5.80 -0.06 -0.72
N PHE A 48 6.90 0.64 -0.44
CA PHE A 48 8.08 0.05 0.19
C PHE A 48 7.90 -0.18 1.70
N LEU A 49 7.18 0.68 2.39
CA LEU A 49 6.94 0.54 3.84
C LEU A 49 5.85 -0.48 4.16
N TYR A 50 4.90 -0.71 3.26
CA TYR A 50 3.78 -1.61 3.51
C TYR A 50 4.20 -3.07 3.78
N PRO A 51 5.08 -3.72 2.98
CA PRO A 51 5.54 -5.08 3.28
C PRO A 51 6.23 -5.17 4.64
N PHE A 52 7.01 -4.15 5.01
CA PHE A 52 7.66 -4.09 6.30
C PHE A 52 6.66 -4.01 7.46
N ALA A 53 5.62 -3.18 7.33
CA ALA A 53 4.55 -3.08 8.31
C ALA A 53 3.75 -4.38 8.43
N VAL A 54 3.37 -4.99 7.30
CA VAL A 54 2.61 -6.25 7.27
C VAL A 54 3.40 -7.41 7.88
N ARG A 55 4.71 -7.53 7.60
CA ARG A 55 5.59 -8.53 8.24
C ARG A 55 5.70 -8.31 9.75
N ARG A 56 5.84 -7.07 10.21
CA ARG A 56 5.87 -6.71 11.64
C ARG A 56 4.58 -7.06 12.37
N LEU A 57 3.45 -7.02 11.67
CA LEU A 57 2.13 -7.34 12.22
C LEU A 57 1.81 -8.85 12.17
N GLY A 58 2.69 -9.69 11.62
CA GLY A 58 2.50 -11.13 11.54
C GLY A 58 1.38 -11.57 10.58
N ILE A 59 1.00 -10.71 9.65
CA ILE A 59 -0.09 -10.95 8.68
C ILE A 59 0.43 -10.95 7.24
N ALA A 60 1.71 -11.29 7.03
CA ALA A 60 2.27 -11.40 5.69
C ALA A 60 1.66 -12.62 4.96
N PRO A 61 1.30 -12.48 3.68
CA PRO A 61 0.82 -13.60 2.88
C PRO A 61 1.95 -14.58 2.62
N THR A 62 1.60 -15.85 2.46
CA THR A 62 2.56 -16.95 2.32
C THR A 62 3.55 -16.73 1.18
N ARG A 63 3.10 -16.14 0.06
CA ARG A 63 3.96 -15.87 -1.12
C ARG A 63 5.04 -14.81 -0.93
N TRP A 64 5.11 -14.14 0.20
CA TRP A 64 6.18 -13.17 0.50
C TRP A 64 7.36 -13.80 1.23
N GLU A 65 7.27 -15.06 1.61
CA GLU A 65 8.39 -15.89 2.06
C GLU A 65 9.22 -16.35 0.86
#